data_AF-A0A926HI29-F1
#
_entry.id   AF-A0A926HI29-F1
#
_cell.length_a   1.000
_cell.length_b   1.000
_cell.length_c   1.000
_cell.angle_alpha   90.00
_cell.angle_beta   90.00
_cell.angle_gamma   90.00
#
_symmetry.space_group_name_H-M   'P 1'
#
loop_
_entity.id
_entity.type
_entity.pdbx_description
1 polymer ?
#
loop_
_entity_poly.entity_id
_entity_poly.type
_entity_poly.pdbx_seq_one_letter_code
_entity_poly.pdbx_strand_id
1 'polypeptide(L)'
;QGFYPDTISTDLHATSMNAGMMDMPTTMSKLLAIGMPLKDVLIRSTWTPAQTIGHPELGNLSVGSVADVSVWRLAEGDWAFRDEKDGTVRGKQRLIPELTLKDGLIKWDYSSRSGSDYRQMSGDYGIREGSDVLVKPPSGSGLALRNLYNRQQWFELREAVQTNEGFYAGVVANKFNRLDDAVRILTAFVKGEPQSELASFAHQLLSDCYAKLGKYAEAVRETEESLHFASVEPGRLHEAENDLRLLKTLRNVPPMVVNTGGLSRVKITRDKIGLQTIPVEIEGKSGDAVFDTGANVSTIIASEARRYGLQLQEGGFEVGSGITGKRSNCRMAIGTLKLGSAEIRNVAFMVFEDKDMHIAPADYTLKLILGAPVMMALGRLKLGGEAMQIGLPPGTPGEPNLAMDYLTPVAVASFRGKRLQLTFDSGATSTALYAGFYDQFRAELPFRPHEVELGGAGGTVKIRAQELPEFTFEIAGHSVTLSGTDAELAGISESRMHYDGNLGQDVLKKFPSVTLDFKTMRLEVEP
;
A
#
# COMPACT_ATOMS: atom_id res chain seq x y z
N GLN A 1 34.05 46.85 -18.90
CA GLN A 1 34.96 46.18 -17.94
C GLN A 1 35.08 47.09 -16.72
N GLY A 2 34.98 46.58 -15.49
CA GLY A 2 34.99 47.41 -14.27
C GLY A 2 33.64 48.02 -13.85
N PHE A 3 32.51 47.54 -14.40
CA PHE A 3 31.16 47.95 -14.00
C PHE A 3 30.48 46.76 -13.31
N TYR A 4 30.69 46.65 -11.99
CA TYR A 4 30.18 45.55 -11.18
C TYR A 4 28.81 45.88 -10.58
N PRO A 5 27.94 44.88 -10.35
CA PRO A 5 26.61 45.12 -9.80
C PRO A 5 26.69 45.58 -8.34
N ASP A 6 25.82 46.50 -7.94
CA ASP A 6 25.77 47.04 -6.56
C ASP A 6 25.41 46.00 -5.51
N THR A 7 24.60 45.01 -5.89
CA THR A 7 24.30 43.82 -5.07
C THR A 7 24.41 42.57 -5.92
N ILE A 8 24.76 41.45 -5.28
CA ILE A 8 24.80 40.12 -5.89
C ILE A 8 23.76 39.27 -5.16
N SER A 9 22.84 38.66 -5.91
CA SER A 9 21.77 37.82 -5.38
C SER A 9 21.49 36.65 -6.30
N THR A 10 20.70 35.71 -5.81
CA THR A 10 20.18 34.56 -6.56
C THR A 10 18.69 34.41 -6.28
N ASP A 11 17.92 34.03 -7.28
CA ASP A 11 16.55 33.54 -7.09
C ASP A 11 16.56 32.00 -7.07
N LEU A 12 16.67 31.43 -5.88
CA LEU A 12 16.75 29.98 -5.73
C LEU A 12 15.34 29.36 -5.81
N HIS A 13 15.08 28.62 -6.88
CA HIS A 13 13.84 27.89 -7.12
C HIS A 13 14.15 26.54 -7.78
N ALA A 14 13.13 25.67 -7.87
CA ALA A 14 13.28 24.26 -8.27
C ALA A 14 14.01 24.06 -9.61
N THR A 15 13.85 24.99 -10.56
CA THR A 15 14.53 24.94 -11.86
C THR A 15 15.93 25.56 -11.84
N SER A 16 16.22 26.57 -11.02
CA SER A 16 17.53 27.23 -10.98
C SER A 16 18.58 26.44 -10.20
N MET A 17 18.16 25.68 -9.18
CA MET A 17 19.05 24.87 -8.34
C MET A 17 19.77 23.74 -9.09
N ASN A 18 19.20 23.25 -10.19
CA ASN A 18 19.76 22.16 -11.00
C ASN A 18 20.30 22.64 -12.36
N ALA A 19 20.35 23.97 -12.59
CA ALA A 19 20.74 24.57 -13.85
C ALA A 19 22.02 25.42 -13.70
N GLY A 20 22.15 26.51 -14.45
CA GLY A 20 23.37 27.33 -14.47
C GLY A 20 23.65 28.10 -13.18
N MET A 21 22.64 28.39 -12.35
CA MET A 21 22.77 29.22 -11.15
C MET A 21 23.21 28.41 -9.92
N MET A 22 22.60 27.25 -9.69
CA MET A 22 22.92 26.26 -8.64
C MET A 22 22.73 26.79 -7.20
N ASP A 23 23.58 27.71 -6.78
CA ASP A 23 23.65 28.24 -5.42
C ASP A 23 24.35 29.61 -5.37
N MET A 24 24.27 30.30 -4.22
CA MET A 24 24.94 31.59 -4.03
C MET A 24 26.46 31.54 -4.24
N PRO A 25 27.22 30.56 -3.69
CA PRO A 25 28.66 30.44 -3.96
C PRO A 25 29.01 30.35 -5.44
N THR A 26 28.18 29.66 -6.24
CA THR A 26 28.35 29.55 -7.70
C THR A 26 28.13 30.89 -8.37
N THR A 27 27.06 31.62 -8.03
CA THR A 27 26.80 32.97 -8.53
C THR A 27 27.96 33.92 -8.20
N MET A 28 28.46 33.90 -6.96
CA MET A 28 29.62 34.68 -6.54
C MET A 28 30.90 34.29 -7.31
N SER A 29 31.09 33.00 -7.58
CA SER A 29 32.22 32.50 -8.37
C SER A 29 32.19 32.96 -9.83
N LYS A 30 31.01 33.17 -10.42
CA LYS A 30 30.90 33.78 -11.76
C LYS A 30 31.45 35.20 -11.76
N LEU A 31 31.13 35.97 -10.71
CA LEU A 31 31.56 37.36 -10.57
C LEU A 31 33.08 37.42 -10.36
N LEU A 32 33.65 36.47 -9.61
CA LEU A 32 35.11 36.27 -9.54
C LEU A 32 35.71 35.97 -10.92
N ALA A 33 35.10 35.08 -11.69
CA ALA A 33 35.61 34.66 -13.00
C ALA A 33 35.64 35.81 -14.03
N ILE A 34 34.75 36.80 -13.91
CA ILE A 34 34.73 38.01 -14.77
C ILE A 34 35.60 39.16 -14.23
N GLY A 35 36.43 38.90 -13.20
CA GLY A 35 37.46 39.81 -12.72
C GLY A 35 37.09 40.66 -11.49
N MET A 36 35.94 40.40 -10.86
CA MET A 36 35.54 41.11 -9.65
C MET A 36 36.40 40.69 -8.45
N PRO A 37 36.97 41.62 -7.66
CA PRO A 37 37.74 41.27 -6.48
C PRO A 37 36.90 40.49 -5.45
N LEU A 38 37.48 39.45 -4.84
CA LEU A 38 36.78 38.61 -3.85
C LEU A 38 36.16 39.42 -2.72
N LYS A 39 36.87 40.42 -2.20
CA LYS A 39 36.35 41.30 -1.15
C LYS A 39 35.06 42.00 -1.58
N ASP A 40 35.00 42.47 -2.82
CA ASP A 40 33.81 43.16 -3.34
C ASP A 40 32.67 42.17 -3.58
N VAL A 41 32.98 40.96 -4.06
CA VAL A 41 32.00 39.87 -4.20
C VAL A 41 31.36 39.54 -2.86
N LEU A 42 32.16 39.42 -1.79
CA LEU A 42 31.67 39.16 -0.43
C LEU A 42 30.76 40.30 0.06
N ILE A 43 31.27 41.54 0.05
CA ILE A 43 30.52 42.71 0.56
C ILE A 43 29.19 42.88 -0.18
N ARG A 44 29.18 42.74 -1.51
CA ARG A 44 27.98 42.93 -2.33
C ARG A 44 27.01 41.74 -2.27
N SER A 45 27.40 40.62 -1.66
CA SER A 45 26.52 39.46 -1.41
C SER A 45 26.04 39.37 0.04
N THR A 46 26.62 40.13 0.97
CA THR A 46 26.27 40.06 2.40
C THR A 46 25.85 41.43 2.96
N TRP A 47 26.80 42.34 3.11
CA TRP A 47 26.61 43.62 3.81
C TRP A 47 25.80 44.62 2.98
N THR A 48 26.13 44.79 1.69
CA THR A 48 25.43 45.76 0.84
C THR A 48 23.94 45.43 0.71
N PRO A 49 23.52 44.18 0.41
CA PRO A 49 22.11 43.82 0.38
C PRO A 49 21.41 44.07 1.72
N ALA A 50 22.04 43.72 2.85
CA ALA A 50 21.51 43.95 4.19
C ALA A 50 21.23 45.44 4.46
N GLN A 51 22.16 46.31 4.06
CA GLN A 51 21.96 47.77 4.11
C GLN A 51 20.83 48.23 3.19
N THR A 52 20.75 47.70 1.96
CA THR A 52 19.73 48.07 0.97
C THR A 52 18.31 47.75 1.44
N ILE A 53 18.11 46.64 2.17
CA ILE A 53 16.79 46.23 2.68
C ILE A 53 16.48 46.77 4.09
N GLY A 54 17.39 47.57 4.69
CA GLY A 54 17.18 48.16 6.01
C GLY A 54 17.38 47.20 7.18
N HIS A 55 18.19 46.16 7.02
CA HIS A 55 18.49 45.14 8.04
C HIS A 55 19.98 45.15 8.43
N PRO A 56 20.48 46.21 9.12
CA PRO A 56 21.89 46.36 9.46
C PRO A 56 22.41 45.32 10.45
N GLU A 57 21.53 44.56 11.10
CA GLU A 57 21.86 43.43 11.97
C GLU A 57 22.35 42.19 11.21
N LEU A 58 22.22 42.15 9.88
CA LEU A 58 22.61 41.04 9.02
C LEU A 58 23.94 41.30 8.27
N GLY A 59 24.49 40.24 7.65
CA GLY A 59 25.60 40.34 6.69
C GLY A 59 26.96 40.77 7.26
N ASN A 60 27.10 40.77 8.60
CA ASN A 60 28.32 41.17 9.31
C ASN A 60 28.56 40.29 10.56
N LEU A 61 29.77 40.35 11.11
CA LEU A 61 30.20 39.53 12.26
C LEU A 61 30.43 40.35 13.54
N SER A 62 29.77 41.50 13.68
CA SER A 62 29.92 42.36 14.87
C SER A 62 29.25 41.70 16.08
N VAL A 63 29.81 41.93 17.27
CA VAL A 63 29.20 41.47 18.54
C VAL A 63 27.78 42.01 18.65
N GLY A 64 26.81 41.11 18.88
CA GLY A 64 25.38 41.44 18.95
C GLY A 64 24.59 41.23 17.64
N SER A 65 25.26 40.94 16.52
CA SER A 65 24.60 40.51 15.28
C SER A 65 24.22 39.02 15.34
N VAL A 66 23.31 38.60 14.45
CA VAL A 66 22.93 37.18 14.33
C VAL A 66 24.14 36.33 13.93
N ALA A 67 24.28 35.14 14.52
CA ALA A 67 25.39 34.23 14.27
C ALA A 67 25.20 33.40 12.97
N ASP A 68 24.93 34.11 11.88
CA ASP A 68 24.84 33.55 10.53
C ASP A 68 26.21 33.61 9.86
N VAL A 69 26.83 32.44 9.71
CA VAL A 69 28.21 32.33 9.21
C VAL A 69 28.26 31.26 8.13
N SER A 70 28.76 31.61 6.94
CA SER A 70 29.09 30.63 5.92
C SER A 70 30.60 30.59 5.70
N VAL A 71 31.17 29.40 5.80
CA VAL A 71 32.60 29.14 5.60
C VAL A 71 32.74 28.48 4.24
N TRP A 72 33.54 29.10 3.38
CA TRP A 72 33.81 28.60 2.04
C TRP A 72 35.28 28.34 1.84
N ARG A 73 35.57 27.32 1.04
CA ARG A 73 36.90 27.09 0.48
C ARG A 73 36.97 27.75 -0.89
N LEU A 74 37.96 28.61 -1.09
CA LEU A 74 38.32 29.11 -2.41
C LEU A 74 39.19 28.05 -3.10
N ALA A 75 38.58 27.24 -3.95
CA ALA A 75 39.26 26.17 -4.66
C ALA A 75 39.87 26.69 -5.96
N GLU A 76 41.17 26.43 -6.15
CA GLU A 76 41.86 26.66 -7.42
C GLU A 76 41.62 25.51 -8.40
N GLY A 77 41.45 25.82 -9.67
CA GLY A 77 41.23 24.83 -10.72
C GLY A 77 40.68 25.43 -12.01
N ASP A 78 40.48 24.61 -13.04
CA ASP A 78 39.90 25.04 -14.30
C ASP A 78 38.38 24.85 -14.31
N TRP A 79 37.66 25.93 -14.03
CA TRP A 79 36.21 25.91 -13.92
C TRP A 79 35.55 26.58 -15.13
N ALA A 80 34.37 26.09 -15.50
CA ALA A 80 33.47 26.76 -16.45
C ALA A 80 32.16 27.10 -15.72
N PHE A 81 31.63 28.28 -15.99
CA PHE A 81 30.34 28.73 -15.46
C PHE A 81 29.41 29.07 -16.60
N ARG A 82 28.19 28.53 -16.56
CA ARG A 82 27.16 28.71 -17.59
C ARG A 82 26.19 29.82 -17.18
N ASP A 83 25.72 30.62 -18.13
CA ASP A 83 24.59 31.54 -17.95
C ASP A 83 23.24 30.87 -18.30
N GLU A 84 22.15 31.63 -18.34
CA GLU A 84 20.81 31.12 -18.66
C GLU A 84 20.55 30.92 -20.17
N LYS A 85 21.48 31.37 -21.03
CA LYS A 85 21.42 31.28 -22.49
C LYS A 85 22.54 30.41 -23.06
N ASP A 86 23.12 29.56 -22.21
CA ASP A 86 24.15 28.56 -22.53
C ASP A 86 25.53 29.14 -22.86
N GLY A 87 25.73 30.44 -22.66
CA GLY A 87 27.02 31.08 -22.68
C GLY A 87 27.89 30.58 -21.52
N THR A 88 29.21 30.50 -21.73
CA THR A 88 30.14 30.07 -20.68
C THR A 88 31.27 31.06 -20.47
N VAL A 89 31.70 31.19 -19.22
CA VAL A 89 32.93 31.89 -18.83
C VAL A 89 33.85 30.94 -18.10
N ARG A 90 35.16 31.03 -18.36
CA ARG A 90 36.19 30.26 -17.66
C ARG A 90 36.70 31.03 -16.46
N GLY A 91 36.92 30.33 -15.35
CA GLY A 91 37.52 30.90 -14.14
C GLY A 91 38.53 29.96 -13.52
N LYS A 92 39.53 30.52 -12.84
CA LYS A 92 40.59 29.76 -12.16
C LYS A 92 40.28 29.41 -10.70
N GLN A 93 39.15 29.93 -10.19
CA GLN A 93 38.76 29.81 -8.80
C GLN A 93 37.25 29.53 -8.69
N ARG A 94 36.86 28.78 -7.66
CA ARG A 94 35.47 28.51 -7.29
C ARG A 94 35.30 28.50 -5.78
N LEU A 95 34.27 29.17 -5.28
CA LEU A 95 33.85 29.09 -3.88
C LEU A 95 33.07 27.80 -3.67
N ILE A 96 33.50 26.99 -2.71
CA ILE A 96 32.87 25.72 -2.33
C ILE A 96 32.38 25.85 -0.89
N PRO A 97 31.08 25.59 -0.61
CA PRO A 97 30.56 25.67 0.75
C PRO A 97 31.09 24.53 1.63
N GLU A 98 31.74 24.89 2.74
CA GLU A 98 32.33 23.92 3.68
C GLU A 98 31.51 23.79 4.97
N LEU A 99 30.97 24.89 5.49
CA LEU A 99 30.16 24.92 6.71
C LEU A 99 29.18 26.10 6.65
N THR A 100 27.96 25.92 7.13
CA THR A 100 27.01 27.03 7.32
C THR A 100 26.38 26.94 8.70
N LEU A 101 26.46 28.03 9.45
CA LEU A 101 25.74 28.26 10.69
C LEU A 101 24.60 29.24 10.41
N LYS A 102 23.43 28.93 10.98
CA LYS A 102 22.30 29.84 11.06
C LYS A 102 21.89 29.97 12.52
N ASP A 103 21.80 31.20 13.03
CA ASP A 103 21.53 31.49 14.44
C ASP A 103 22.51 30.75 15.38
N GLY A 104 23.77 30.58 14.97
CA GLY A 104 24.80 29.86 15.72
C GLY A 104 24.70 28.33 15.66
N LEU A 105 23.70 27.78 14.96
CA LEU A 105 23.49 26.35 14.79
C LEU A 105 24.00 25.88 13.43
N ILE A 106 24.73 24.77 13.38
CA ILE A 106 25.21 24.18 12.13
C ILE A 106 24.01 23.66 11.32
N LYS A 107 23.89 24.13 10.07
CA LYS A 107 22.87 23.71 9.10
C LYS A 107 23.45 22.96 7.91
N TRP A 108 24.74 23.12 7.66
CA TRP A 108 25.47 22.44 6.61
C TRP A 108 26.90 22.20 7.06
N ASP A 109 27.43 21.00 6.82
CA ASP A 109 28.81 20.65 7.10
C ASP A 109 29.31 19.64 6.05
N TYR A 110 30.05 20.15 5.06
CA TYR A 110 30.45 19.37 3.89
C TYR A 110 31.46 18.27 4.22
N SER A 111 32.36 18.54 5.17
CA SER A 111 33.49 17.66 5.51
C SER A 111 33.40 17.15 6.95
N SER A 112 32.23 17.22 7.58
CA SER A 112 32.02 16.87 8.99
C SER A 112 33.01 17.58 9.95
N ARG A 113 33.29 18.86 9.70
CA ARG A 113 34.17 19.71 10.51
C ARG A 113 33.73 19.85 11.96
N SER A 114 32.43 19.72 12.25
CA SER A 114 31.90 19.70 13.60
C SER A 114 31.84 18.30 14.21
N GLY A 115 32.16 17.27 13.43
CA GLY A 115 32.18 15.89 13.86
C GLY A 115 33.34 15.61 14.83
N SER A 116 33.13 14.64 15.71
CA SER A 116 34.23 14.06 16.48
C SER A 116 34.80 12.85 15.72
N ASP A 117 36.07 12.55 15.93
CA ASP A 117 36.69 11.36 15.35
C ASP A 117 36.04 10.10 15.93
N TYR A 118 35.61 9.18 15.07
CA TYR A 118 35.01 7.91 15.50
C TYR A 118 35.87 7.11 16.48
N ARG A 119 37.20 7.25 16.40
CA ARG A 119 38.14 6.57 17.30
C ARG A 119 38.15 7.14 18.73
N GLN A 120 37.60 8.34 18.90
CA GLN A 120 37.49 9.02 20.19
C GLN A 120 36.10 8.83 20.81
N MET A 121 35.19 8.20 20.09
CA MET A 121 33.86 7.91 20.57
C MET A 121 33.85 6.67 21.46
N SER A 122 32.90 6.58 22.37
CA SER A 122 32.75 5.43 23.24
C SER A 122 32.42 4.16 22.43
N GLY A 123 32.71 2.99 22.99
CA GLY A 123 32.46 1.71 22.29
C GLY A 123 30.98 1.43 21.99
N ASP A 124 30.09 2.19 22.63
CA ASP A 124 28.63 2.19 22.47
C ASP A 124 28.10 3.42 21.70
N TYR A 125 28.98 4.23 21.11
CA TYR A 125 28.56 5.41 20.35
C TYR A 125 27.66 5.03 19.16
N GLY A 126 26.48 5.64 19.10
CA GLY A 126 25.46 5.35 18.10
C GLY A 126 24.43 4.30 18.53
N ILE A 127 24.62 3.64 19.68
CA ILE A 127 23.60 2.79 20.31
C ILE A 127 22.64 3.71 21.08
N ARG A 128 21.33 3.66 20.77
CA ARG A 128 20.34 4.40 21.56
C ARG A 128 20.14 3.69 22.90
N GLU A 129 20.11 4.42 24.00
CA GLU A 129 19.74 3.84 25.31
C GLU A 129 18.37 3.15 25.19
N GLY A 130 18.31 1.86 25.56
CA GLY A 130 17.12 1.01 25.38
C GLY A 130 17.10 0.18 24.09
N SER A 131 18.11 0.29 23.23
CA SER A 131 18.30 -0.58 22.06
C SER A 131 19.47 -1.55 22.26
N ASP A 132 19.33 -2.49 23.20
CA ASP A 132 20.32 -3.55 23.49
C ASP A 132 20.47 -4.60 22.36
N VAL A 133 19.96 -4.32 21.15
CA VAL A 133 20.02 -5.25 20.01
C VAL A 133 20.64 -4.57 18.81
N LEU A 134 21.93 -4.82 18.62
CA LEU A 134 22.56 -4.78 17.31
C LEU A 134 21.94 -5.91 16.47
N VAL A 135 20.99 -5.58 15.59
CA VAL A 135 20.46 -6.54 14.61
C VAL A 135 21.56 -6.85 13.61
N LYS A 136 22.34 -7.89 13.88
CA LYS A 136 23.23 -8.49 12.88
C LYS A 136 22.36 -8.95 11.70
N PRO A 137 22.78 -8.75 10.43
CA PRO A 137 22.09 -9.38 9.32
C PRO A 137 22.02 -10.89 9.58
N PRO A 138 20.83 -11.51 9.56
CA PRO A 138 20.73 -12.93 9.84
C PRO A 138 21.56 -13.71 8.81
N SER A 139 22.57 -14.45 9.27
CA SER A 139 23.27 -15.45 8.46
C SER A 139 22.48 -16.76 8.52
N GLY A 140 21.82 -17.16 7.42
CA GLY A 140 21.10 -18.44 7.28
C GLY A 140 19.67 -18.33 6.73
N SER A 141 18.95 -19.46 6.69
CA SER A 141 17.59 -19.63 6.12
C SER A 141 16.58 -18.55 6.53
N GLY A 142 16.72 -17.99 7.73
CA GLY A 142 15.87 -16.90 8.23
C GLY A 142 15.87 -15.61 7.38
N LEU A 143 16.98 -15.27 6.71
CA LEU A 143 17.01 -14.11 5.79
C LEU A 143 16.20 -14.38 4.52
N ALA A 144 16.23 -15.62 4.02
CA ALA A 144 15.44 -16.02 2.86
C ALA A 144 13.94 -15.94 3.19
N LEU A 145 13.52 -16.43 4.35
CA LEU A 145 12.12 -16.36 4.79
C LEU A 145 11.65 -14.93 5.03
N ARG A 146 12.46 -14.09 5.68
CA ARG A 146 12.14 -12.66 5.86
C ARG A 146 11.95 -11.96 4.53
N ASN A 147 12.81 -12.25 3.54
CA ASN A 147 12.71 -11.68 2.21
C ASN A 147 11.44 -12.14 1.48
N LEU A 148 11.09 -13.43 1.56
CA LEU A 148 9.85 -13.97 0.99
C LEU A 148 8.62 -13.35 1.65
N TYR A 149 8.63 -13.21 2.98
CA TYR A 149 7.56 -12.56 3.75
C TYR A 149 7.39 -11.07 3.37
N ASN A 150 8.49 -10.30 3.37
CA ASN A 150 8.46 -8.87 3.05
C ASN A 150 8.02 -8.59 1.61
N ARG A 151 8.32 -9.51 0.68
CA ARG A 151 7.87 -9.46 -0.71
C ARG A 151 6.50 -10.09 -0.94
N GLN A 152 5.86 -10.59 0.12
CA GLN A 152 4.57 -11.24 0.06
C GLN A 152 4.50 -12.45 -0.87
N GLN A 153 5.62 -13.19 -1.02
CA GLN A 153 5.73 -14.39 -1.86
C GLN A 153 5.16 -15.61 -1.12
N TRP A 154 3.84 -15.71 -0.98
CA TRP A 154 3.18 -16.63 -0.06
C TRP A 154 3.37 -18.11 -0.41
N PHE A 155 3.38 -18.44 -1.70
CA PHE A 155 3.55 -19.82 -2.16
C PHE A 155 4.98 -20.31 -1.98
N GLU A 156 5.97 -19.49 -2.33
CA GLU A 156 7.39 -19.75 -2.09
C GLU A 156 7.70 -19.79 -0.60
N LEU A 157 7.08 -18.91 0.20
CA LEU A 157 7.21 -18.95 1.66
C LEU A 157 6.69 -20.27 2.21
N ARG A 158 5.52 -20.75 1.76
CA ARG A 158 5.00 -22.06 2.15
C ARG A 158 5.97 -23.20 1.84
N GLU A 159 6.61 -23.16 0.68
CA GLU A 159 7.59 -24.18 0.25
C GLU A 159 8.89 -24.13 1.06
N ALA A 160 9.32 -22.93 1.46
CA ALA A 160 10.57 -22.71 2.16
C ALA A 160 10.48 -22.97 3.67
N VAL A 161 9.31 -22.75 4.29
CA VAL A 161 9.13 -22.81 5.74
C VAL A 161 9.17 -24.23 6.27
N GLN A 162 9.98 -24.44 7.31
CA GLN A 162 10.02 -25.67 8.10
C GLN A 162 9.10 -25.57 9.33
N THR A 163 8.65 -26.71 9.86
CA THR A 163 7.66 -26.76 10.96
C THR A 163 8.14 -26.15 12.29
N ASN A 164 9.45 -25.98 12.48
CA ASN A 164 10.07 -25.38 13.66
C ASN A 164 10.23 -23.85 13.56
N GLU A 165 9.91 -23.24 12.41
CA GLU A 165 10.07 -21.80 12.18
C GLU A 165 8.81 -21.04 12.60
N GLY A 166 8.60 -20.96 13.92
CA GLY A 166 7.33 -20.56 14.58
C GLY A 166 6.57 -19.40 13.93
N PHE A 167 7.17 -18.21 13.78
CA PHE A 167 6.50 -17.07 13.17
C PHE A 167 6.05 -17.34 11.72
N TYR A 168 6.98 -17.77 10.85
CA TYR A 168 6.69 -17.99 9.44
C TYR A 168 5.75 -19.17 9.20
N ALA A 169 5.82 -20.22 10.03
CA ALA A 169 4.84 -21.31 10.03
C ALA A 169 3.44 -20.80 10.38
N GLY A 170 3.33 -19.85 11.32
CA GLY A 170 2.10 -19.15 11.65
C GLY A 170 1.57 -18.30 10.49
N VAL A 171 2.46 -17.55 9.80
CA VAL A 171 2.12 -16.80 8.58
C VAL A 171 1.53 -17.74 7.53
N VAL A 172 2.22 -18.83 7.21
CA VAL A 172 1.76 -19.80 6.20
C VAL A 172 0.42 -20.43 6.61
N ALA A 173 0.24 -20.77 7.88
CA ALA A 173 -1.06 -21.27 8.35
C ALA A 173 -2.18 -20.23 8.16
N ASN A 174 -1.93 -18.95 8.44
CA ASN A 174 -2.89 -17.86 8.23
C ASN A 174 -3.22 -17.67 6.74
N LYS A 175 -2.19 -17.52 5.88
CA LYS A 175 -2.37 -17.24 4.45
C LYS A 175 -3.05 -18.40 3.71
N PHE A 176 -2.89 -19.64 4.19
CA PHE A 176 -3.58 -20.80 3.62
C PHE A 176 -4.82 -21.23 4.44
N ASN A 177 -5.45 -20.26 5.11
CA ASN A 177 -6.73 -20.38 5.80
C ASN A 177 -6.84 -21.53 6.84
N ARG A 178 -5.71 -21.92 7.43
CA ARG A 178 -5.63 -22.84 8.58
C ARG A 178 -5.59 -22.02 9.87
N LEU A 179 -6.69 -21.32 10.15
CA LEU A 179 -6.76 -20.28 11.19
C LEU A 179 -6.50 -20.81 12.59
N ASP A 180 -7.02 -21.99 12.96
CA ASP A 180 -6.77 -22.57 14.29
C ASP A 180 -5.30 -22.95 14.49
N ASP A 181 -4.63 -23.46 13.44
CA ASP A 181 -3.20 -23.73 13.44
C ASP A 181 -2.40 -22.43 13.58
N ALA A 182 -2.77 -21.40 12.82
CA ALA A 182 -2.14 -20.09 12.88
C ALA A 182 -2.24 -19.49 14.29
N VAL A 183 -3.44 -19.51 14.89
CA VAL A 183 -3.66 -19.04 16.26
C VAL A 183 -2.78 -19.81 17.25
N ARG A 184 -2.77 -21.14 17.18
CA ARG A 184 -1.96 -21.97 18.07
C ARG A 184 -0.46 -21.66 17.94
N ILE A 185 0.06 -21.58 16.72
CA ILE A 185 1.48 -21.36 16.44
C ILE A 185 1.90 -19.94 16.84
N LEU A 186 1.15 -18.92 16.41
CA LEU A 186 1.47 -17.51 16.68
C LEU A 186 1.32 -17.19 18.17
N THR A 187 0.32 -17.76 18.86
CA THR A 187 0.18 -17.62 20.32
C THR A 187 1.38 -18.21 21.06
N ALA A 188 1.89 -19.37 20.60
CA ALA A 188 3.10 -19.95 21.17
C ALA A 188 4.33 -19.09 20.88
N PHE A 189 4.42 -18.51 19.68
CA PHE A 189 5.51 -17.61 19.29
C PHE A 189 5.55 -16.34 20.16
N VAL A 190 4.45 -15.60 20.29
CA VAL A 190 4.42 -14.37 21.11
C VAL A 190 4.65 -14.63 22.60
N LYS A 191 4.30 -15.82 23.11
CA LYS A 191 4.64 -16.22 24.49
C LYS A 191 6.12 -16.54 24.66
N GLY A 192 6.76 -17.13 23.65
CA GLY A 192 8.18 -17.50 23.69
C GLY A 192 9.11 -16.30 23.45
N GLU A 193 8.72 -15.38 22.58
CA GLU A 193 9.52 -14.22 22.16
C GLU A 193 8.73 -12.89 22.26
N PRO A 194 8.20 -12.53 23.45
CA PRO A 194 7.24 -11.43 23.60
C PRO A 194 7.80 -10.04 23.32
N GLN A 195 9.13 -9.89 23.20
CA GLN A 195 9.78 -8.60 22.96
C GLN A 195 10.47 -8.54 21.58
N SER A 196 10.25 -9.54 20.72
CA SER A 196 10.82 -9.56 19.37
C SER A 196 10.12 -8.57 18.44
N GLU A 197 10.84 -8.04 17.44
CA GLU A 197 10.25 -7.22 16.35
C GLU A 197 9.08 -7.97 15.68
N LEU A 198 9.21 -9.29 15.53
CA LEU A 198 8.20 -10.16 14.93
C LEU A 198 6.97 -10.36 15.82
N ALA A 199 7.04 -10.08 17.13
CA ALA A 199 5.89 -10.21 18.02
C ALA A 199 4.78 -9.23 17.64
N SER A 200 5.11 -7.99 17.25
CA SER A 200 4.12 -7.01 16.78
C SER A 200 3.37 -7.53 15.55
N PHE A 201 4.11 -8.04 14.54
CA PHE A 201 3.50 -8.63 13.35
C PHE A 201 2.70 -9.90 13.67
N ALA A 202 3.13 -10.70 14.65
CA ALA A 202 2.40 -11.87 15.09
C ALA A 202 1.07 -11.51 15.75
N HIS A 203 1.03 -10.44 16.55
CA HIS A 203 -0.21 -9.89 17.12
C HIS A 203 -1.16 -9.36 16.03
N GLN A 204 -0.64 -8.70 14.99
CA GLN A 204 -1.46 -8.29 13.83
C GLN A 204 -2.08 -9.50 13.10
N LEU A 205 -1.30 -10.55 12.87
CA LEU A 205 -1.78 -11.79 12.24
C LEU A 205 -2.76 -12.56 13.13
N LEU A 206 -2.56 -12.56 14.45
CA LEU A 206 -3.51 -13.13 15.41
C LEU A 206 -4.84 -12.37 15.35
N SER A 207 -4.80 -11.04 15.29
CA SER A 207 -5.99 -10.22 15.12
C SER A 207 -6.75 -10.57 13.85
N ASP A 208 -6.07 -10.67 12.70
CA ASP A 208 -6.66 -11.12 11.44
C ASP A 208 -7.28 -12.53 11.55
N CYS A 209 -6.59 -13.48 12.19
CA CYS A 209 -7.14 -14.83 12.43
C CYS A 209 -8.43 -14.77 13.26
N TYR A 210 -8.42 -14.04 14.38
CA TYR A 210 -9.57 -13.93 15.25
C TYR A 210 -10.74 -13.21 14.58
N ALA A 211 -10.48 -12.16 13.79
CA ALA A 211 -11.50 -11.48 13.01
C ALA A 211 -12.17 -12.42 11.99
N LYS A 212 -11.38 -13.21 11.24
CA LYS A 212 -11.89 -14.23 10.31
C LYS A 212 -12.68 -15.35 11.00
N LEU A 213 -12.33 -15.68 12.24
CA LEU A 213 -13.07 -16.62 13.08
C LEU A 213 -14.32 -16.00 13.76
N GLY A 214 -14.56 -14.71 13.58
CA GLY A 214 -15.65 -13.98 14.25
C GLY A 214 -15.43 -13.78 15.75
N LYS A 215 -14.20 -13.96 16.24
CA LYS A 215 -13.77 -13.77 17.64
C LYS A 215 -13.28 -12.34 17.85
N TYR A 216 -14.18 -11.36 17.67
CA TYR A 216 -13.79 -9.95 17.60
C TYR A 216 -13.22 -9.38 18.91
N ALA A 217 -13.62 -9.90 20.07
CA ALA A 217 -13.06 -9.47 21.35
C ALA A 217 -11.57 -9.84 21.47
N GLU A 218 -11.19 -11.02 21.01
CA GLU A 218 -9.80 -11.45 20.90
C GLU A 218 -9.06 -10.63 19.84
N ALA A 219 -9.66 -10.40 18.66
CA ALA A 219 -9.05 -9.58 17.62
C ALA A 219 -8.69 -8.17 18.11
N VAL A 220 -9.62 -7.51 18.81
CA VAL A 220 -9.40 -6.22 19.46
C VAL A 220 -8.20 -6.25 20.40
N ARG A 221 -8.10 -7.28 21.25
CA ARG A 221 -7.01 -7.42 22.23
C ARG A 221 -5.66 -7.52 21.52
N GLU A 222 -5.57 -8.39 20.51
CA GLU A 222 -4.35 -8.58 19.75
C GLU A 222 -3.96 -7.32 18.96
N THR A 223 -4.93 -6.57 18.44
CA THR A 223 -4.66 -5.25 17.83
C THR A 223 -4.13 -4.26 18.86
N GLU A 224 -4.72 -4.19 20.07
CA GLU A 224 -4.24 -3.34 21.16
C GLU A 224 -2.81 -3.70 21.60
N GLU A 225 -2.49 -5.00 21.70
CA GLU A 225 -1.12 -5.47 21.95
C GLU A 225 -0.16 -5.07 20.81
N SER A 226 -0.56 -5.25 19.55
CA SER A 226 0.28 -4.87 18.40
C SER A 226 0.63 -3.38 18.39
N LEU A 227 -0.30 -2.53 18.84
CA LEU A 227 -0.12 -1.08 18.99
C LEU A 227 0.81 -0.72 20.16
N HIS A 228 0.90 -1.55 21.21
CA HIS A 228 1.85 -1.32 22.30
C HIS A 228 3.30 -1.43 21.85
N PHE A 229 3.58 -2.30 20.86
CA PHE A 229 4.89 -2.41 20.21
C PHE A 229 5.20 -1.26 19.24
N ALA A 230 4.23 -0.36 18.98
CA ALA A 230 4.42 0.78 18.11
C ALA A 230 5.28 1.86 18.80
N SER A 231 6.58 1.63 18.83
CA SER A 231 7.47 2.72 18.44
C SER A 231 7.24 2.95 16.95
N VAL A 232 7.19 4.20 16.47
CA VAL A 232 7.42 4.57 15.05
C VAL A 232 6.18 4.84 14.15
N GLU A 233 6.34 5.91 13.35
CA GLU A 233 5.60 6.32 12.14
C GLU A 233 4.11 6.76 12.26
N PRO A 234 3.84 8.10 12.25
CA PRO A 234 2.49 8.66 12.36
C PRO A 234 1.46 8.13 11.33
N GLY A 235 1.91 7.73 10.13
CA GLY A 235 1.03 7.25 9.06
C GLY A 235 0.41 5.88 9.36
N ARG A 236 1.22 4.91 9.82
CA ARG A 236 0.75 3.55 10.15
C ARG A 236 -0.06 3.50 11.44
N LEU A 237 0.24 4.39 12.39
CA LEU A 237 -0.53 4.50 13.63
C LEU A 237 -2.00 4.83 13.34
N HIS A 238 -2.25 5.78 12.43
CA HIS A 238 -3.61 6.21 12.12
C HIS A 238 -4.45 5.09 11.49
N GLU A 239 -3.88 4.28 10.59
CA GLU A 239 -4.57 3.15 9.97
C GLU A 239 -4.86 2.04 10.99
N ALA A 240 -3.87 1.67 11.81
CA ALA A 240 -4.05 0.67 12.85
C ALA A 240 -5.06 1.12 13.93
N GLU A 241 -5.09 2.40 14.30
CA GLU A 241 -6.11 2.97 15.19
C GLU A 241 -7.51 2.89 14.55
N ASN A 242 -7.60 3.12 13.24
CA ASN A 242 -8.87 3.06 12.52
C ASN A 242 -9.40 1.61 12.41
N ASP A 243 -8.53 0.65 12.14
CA ASP A 243 -8.87 -0.78 12.17
C ASP A 243 -9.33 -1.21 13.57
N LEU A 244 -8.66 -0.71 14.62
CA LEU A 244 -9.10 -0.94 16.00
C LEU A 244 -10.50 -0.36 16.26
N ARG A 245 -10.81 0.83 15.73
CA ARG A 245 -12.17 1.41 15.82
C ARG A 245 -13.20 0.52 15.15
N LEU A 246 -12.90 0.00 13.96
CA LEU A 246 -13.76 -0.96 13.25
C LEU A 246 -13.98 -2.21 14.11
N LEU A 247 -12.92 -2.88 14.58
CA LEU A 247 -13.02 -4.10 15.38
C LEU A 247 -13.77 -3.86 16.70
N LYS A 248 -13.62 -2.68 17.32
CA LYS A 248 -14.38 -2.30 18.53
C LYS A 248 -15.88 -2.27 18.29
N THR A 249 -16.35 -1.86 17.10
CA THR A 249 -17.78 -1.91 16.76
C THR A 249 -18.34 -3.33 16.69
N LEU A 250 -17.46 -4.32 16.44
CA LEU A 250 -17.81 -5.73 16.32
C LEU A 250 -17.53 -6.54 17.60
N ARG A 251 -16.92 -5.95 18.62
CA ARG A 251 -16.40 -6.63 19.83
C ARG A 251 -17.40 -7.60 20.48
N ASN A 252 -18.67 -7.22 20.51
CA ASN A 252 -19.75 -7.98 21.16
C ASN A 252 -20.62 -8.77 20.16
N VAL A 253 -20.25 -8.78 18.88
CA VAL A 253 -20.97 -9.48 17.83
C VAL A 253 -20.56 -10.96 17.87
N PRO A 254 -21.51 -11.90 17.95
CA PRO A 254 -21.19 -13.32 17.92
C PRO A 254 -20.57 -13.74 16.57
N PRO A 255 -19.82 -14.85 16.51
CA PRO A 255 -19.31 -15.39 15.25
C PRO A 255 -20.40 -15.60 14.20
N MET A 256 -20.04 -15.45 12.93
CA MET A 256 -20.94 -15.73 11.81
C MET A 256 -21.36 -17.19 11.82
N VAL A 257 -22.66 -17.45 11.68
CA VAL A 257 -23.21 -18.82 11.65
C VAL A 257 -23.82 -19.08 10.28
N VAL A 258 -23.31 -20.10 9.59
CA VAL A 258 -23.78 -20.50 8.26
C VAL A 258 -24.54 -21.81 8.36
N ASN A 259 -25.77 -21.82 7.90
CA ASN A 259 -26.50 -23.03 7.55
C ASN A 259 -26.68 -23.05 6.03
N THR A 260 -25.98 -23.92 5.32
CA THR A 260 -26.02 -23.93 3.84
C THR A 260 -27.34 -24.44 3.27
N GLY A 261 -28.14 -25.18 4.05
CA GLY A 261 -29.41 -25.74 3.61
C GLY A 261 -29.29 -26.76 2.44
N GLY A 262 -28.08 -27.20 2.10
CA GLY A 262 -27.80 -28.11 0.97
C GLY A 262 -27.33 -27.40 -0.29
N LEU A 263 -27.23 -28.17 -1.39
CA LEU A 263 -26.84 -27.66 -2.70
C LEU A 263 -27.93 -26.74 -3.27
N SER A 264 -27.55 -25.53 -3.66
CA SER A 264 -28.47 -24.59 -4.30
C SER A 264 -27.80 -23.83 -5.44
N ARG A 265 -28.63 -23.41 -6.40
CA ARG A 265 -28.25 -22.62 -7.56
C ARG A 265 -28.87 -21.23 -7.44
N VAL A 266 -28.04 -20.22 -7.35
CA VAL A 266 -28.41 -18.81 -7.33
C VAL A 266 -28.21 -18.22 -8.72
N LYS A 267 -29.24 -17.58 -9.27
CA LYS A 267 -29.14 -16.91 -10.57
C LYS A 267 -28.28 -15.65 -10.44
N ILE A 268 -27.33 -15.48 -11.35
CA ILE A 268 -26.55 -14.25 -11.51
C ILE A 268 -27.18 -13.44 -12.63
N THR A 269 -27.49 -12.18 -12.37
CA THR A 269 -27.90 -11.18 -13.36
C THR A 269 -26.81 -10.12 -13.50
N ARG A 270 -26.94 -9.23 -14.50
CA ARG A 270 -26.07 -8.06 -14.64
C ARG A 270 -26.88 -6.79 -14.50
N ASP A 271 -26.34 -5.82 -13.79
CA ASP A 271 -26.93 -4.49 -13.70
C ASP A 271 -26.60 -3.63 -14.93
N LYS A 272 -27.05 -2.37 -14.92
CA LYS A 272 -26.87 -1.43 -16.03
C LYS A 272 -25.42 -1.04 -16.33
N ILE A 273 -24.49 -1.28 -15.41
CA ILE A 273 -23.05 -1.04 -15.61
C ILE A 273 -22.27 -2.35 -15.76
N GLY A 274 -22.95 -3.50 -15.83
CA GLY A 274 -22.38 -4.80 -16.12
C GLY A 274 -21.90 -5.58 -14.89
N LEU A 275 -22.10 -5.08 -13.66
CA LEU A 275 -21.72 -5.80 -12.44
C LEU A 275 -22.64 -7.00 -12.22
N GLN A 276 -22.07 -8.08 -11.67
CA GLN A 276 -22.81 -9.30 -11.37
C GLN A 276 -23.63 -9.13 -10.09
N THR A 277 -24.94 -9.28 -10.20
CA THR A 277 -25.89 -9.19 -9.09
C THR A 277 -26.55 -10.54 -8.81
N ILE A 278 -26.81 -10.81 -7.54
CA ILE A 278 -27.46 -12.03 -7.05
C ILE A 278 -28.63 -11.67 -6.13
N PRO A 279 -29.74 -12.43 -6.21
CA PRO A 279 -30.87 -12.22 -5.33
C PRO A 279 -30.52 -12.64 -3.90
N VAL A 280 -30.93 -11.82 -2.95
CA VAL A 280 -30.70 -12.03 -1.51
C VAL A 280 -31.96 -11.67 -0.72
N GLU A 281 -32.04 -12.17 0.50
CA GLU A 281 -33.00 -11.71 1.49
C GLU A 281 -32.24 -11.29 2.76
N ILE A 282 -32.46 -10.07 3.23
CA ILE A 282 -31.88 -9.56 4.47
C ILE A 282 -33.03 -9.24 5.42
N GLU A 283 -32.97 -9.78 6.64
CA GLU A 283 -34.03 -9.59 7.65
C GLU A 283 -35.44 -9.87 7.10
N GLY A 284 -35.59 -10.92 6.27
CA GLY A 284 -36.87 -11.32 5.69
C GLY A 284 -37.33 -10.52 4.47
N LYS A 285 -36.56 -9.53 4.00
CA LYS A 285 -36.92 -8.68 2.85
C LYS A 285 -36.01 -8.96 1.66
N SER A 286 -36.59 -9.09 0.48
CA SER A 286 -35.86 -9.38 -0.76
C SER A 286 -35.15 -8.15 -1.34
N GLY A 287 -34.02 -8.40 -1.98
CA GLY A 287 -33.30 -7.45 -2.81
C GLY A 287 -32.22 -8.13 -3.64
N ASP A 288 -31.34 -7.33 -4.22
CA ASP A 288 -30.22 -7.79 -5.04
C ASP A 288 -28.92 -7.23 -4.47
N ALA A 289 -27.88 -8.04 -4.47
CA ALA A 289 -26.55 -7.65 -4.04
C ALA A 289 -25.55 -7.85 -5.17
N VAL A 290 -24.59 -6.93 -5.32
CA VAL A 290 -23.41 -7.17 -6.14
C VAL A 290 -22.53 -8.23 -5.47
N PHE A 291 -22.07 -9.20 -6.24
CA PHE A 291 -21.18 -10.25 -5.78
C PHE A 291 -19.73 -9.89 -6.10
N ASP A 292 -18.96 -9.52 -5.07
CA ASP A 292 -17.63 -8.92 -5.23
C ASP A 292 -16.61 -9.48 -4.23
N THR A 293 -15.70 -10.34 -4.70
CA THR A 293 -14.61 -10.87 -3.87
C THR A 293 -13.55 -9.81 -3.54
N GLY A 294 -13.49 -8.70 -4.28
CA GLY A 294 -12.60 -7.57 -4.00
C GLY A 294 -13.08 -6.71 -2.83
N ALA A 295 -14.33 -6.83 -2.42
CA ALA A 295 -14.86 -6.17 -1.23
C ALA A 295 -14.49 -6.95 0.04
N ASN A 296 -13.57 -6.42 0.84
CA ASN A 296 -13.14 -7.04 2.10
C ASN A 296 -14.26 -7.14 3.14
N VAL A 297 -15.26 -6.25 3.12
CA VAL A 297 -16.44 -6.32 4.00
C VAL A 297 -17.70 -6.09 3.17
N SER A 298 -18.76 -6.87 3.43
CA SER A 298 -20.06 -6.63 2.82
C SER A 298 -20.51 -5.21 3.09
N THR A 299 -20.95 -4.49 2.06
CA THR A 299 -21.20 -3.06 2.10
C THR A 299 -22.66 -2.77 1.78
N ILE A 300 -23.29 -1.83 2.47
CA ILE A 300 -24.67 -1.40 2.23
C ILE A 300 -24.82 0.11 2.38
N ILE A 301 -25.69 0.75 1.59
CA ILE A 301 -26.00 2.17 1.79
C ILE A 301 -27.00 2.39 2.93
N ALA A 302 -26.94 3.57 3.57
CA ALA A 302 -27.74 3.90 4.73
C ALA A 302 -29.26 3.81 4.47
N SER A 303 -29.75 4.18 3.28
CA SER A 303 -31.15 4.01 2.92
C SER A 303 -31.61 2.55 2.86
N GLU A 304 -30.77 1.66 2.32
CA GLU A 304 -31.08 0.23 2.25
C GLU A 304 -30.95 -0.42 3.63
N ALA A 305 -29.96 -0.05 4.45
CA ALA A 305 -29.88 -0.52 5.83
C ALA A 305 -31.16 -0.21 6.63
N ARG A 306 -31.70 1.02 6.49
CA ARG A 306 -33.00 1.40 7.05
C ARG A 306 -34.16 0.60 6.48
N ARG A 307 -34.17 0.39 5.16
CA ARG A 307 -35.20 -0.41 4.47
C ARG A 307 -35.23 -1.85 4.98
N TYR A 308 -34.08 -2.49 5.17
CA TYR A 308 -33.98 -3.83 5.73
C TYR A 308 -34.29 -3.86 7.24
N GLY A 309 -34.10 -2.75 7.94
CA GLY A 309 -34.32 -2.65 9.39
C GLY A 309 -33.09 -3.06 10.20
N LEU A 310 -31.90 -2.95 9.58
CA LEU A 310 -30.64 -3.25 10.24
C LEU A 310 -30.33 -2.20 11.31
N GLN A 311 -29.93 -2.65 12.49
CA GLN A 311 -29.50 -1.76 13.56
C GLN A 311 -28.00 -1.46 13.44
N LEU A 312 -27.67 -0.17 13.48
CA LEU A 312 -26.29 0.29 13.47
C LEU A 312 -25.63 -0.02 14.82
N GLN A 313 -24.41 -0.53 14.78
CA GLN A 313 -23.55 -0.67 15.94
C GLN A 313 -23.06 0.70 16.41
N GLU A 314 -22.70 0.79 17.68
CA GLU A 314 -22.09 2.00 18.26
C GLU A 314 -20.66 2.18 17.73
N GLY A 315 -20.26 3.45 17.55
CA GLY A 315 -18.96 3.81 17.01
C GLY A 315 -18.99 4.15 15.52
N GLY A 316 -17.81 4.40 14.97
CA GLY A 316 -17.58 4.74 13.58
C GLY A 316 -16.10 4.71 13.25
N PHE A 317 -15.80 4.57 11.97
CA PHE A 317 -14.44 4.47 11.43
C PHE A 317 -14.43 5.06 10.03
N GLU A 318 -13.24 5.36 9.52
CA GLU A 318 -13.05 5.89 8.17
C GLU A 318 -12.68 4.77 7.22
N VAL A 319 -13.13 4.86 5.97
CA VAL A 319 -12.73 3.96 4.90
C VAL A 319 -12.23 4.78 3.74
N GLY A 320 -10.98 4.55 3.35
CA GLY A 320 -10.38 5.17 2.17
C GLY A 320 -10.69 4.38 0.90
N SER A 321 -10.95 5.08 -0.19
CA SER A 321 -10.88 4.51 -1.54
C SER A 321 -9.42 4.38 -1.94
N GLY A 322 -8.94 3.16 -2.16
CA GLY A 322 -7.58 2.89 -2.66
C GLY A 322 -7.32 3.42 -4.07
N ILE A 323 -8.37 3.84 -4.80
CA ILE A 323 -8.28 4.35 -6.17
C ILE A 323 -8.40 5.88 -6.19
N THR A 324 -9.39 6.46 -5.48
CA THR A 324 -9.65 7.91 -5.52
C THR A 324 -9.03 8.69 -4.37
N GLY A 325 -8.53 8.01 -3.33
CA GLY A 325 -8.03 8.62 -2.10
C GLY A 325 -9.11 9.26 -1.21
N LYS A 326 -10.39 9.24 -1.64
CA LYS A 326 -11.51 9.77 -0.86
C LYS A 326 -11.73 8.92 0.40
N ARG A 327 -11.95 9.57 1.54
CA ARG A 327 -12.33 8.91 2.80
C ARG A 327 -13.81 9.11 3.11
N SER A 328 -14.47 8.06 3.54
CA SER A 328 -15.87 8.04 3.95
C SER A 328 -15.99 7.57 5.39
N ASN A 329 -16.85 8.24 6.16
CA ASN A 329 -17.20 7.79 7.50
C ASN A 329 -18.22 6.66 7.39
N CYS A 330 -17.93 5.54 8.03
CA CYS A 330 -18.73 4.33 7.98
C CYS A 330 -19.13 3.88 9.39
N ARG A 331 -20.20 3.09 9.44
CA ARG A 331 -20.65 2.37 10.64
C ARG A 331 -20.84 0.90 10.32
N MET A 332 -20.86 0.03 11.33
CA MET A 332 -21.25 -1.37 11.14
C MET A 332 -22.75 -1.55 11.42
N ALA A 333 -23.36 -2.52 10.74
CA ALA A 333 -24.66 -3.05 11.05
C ALA A 333 -24.59 -4.59 10.99
N ILE A 334 -25.38 -5.27 11.81
CA ILE A 334 -25.40 -6.74 11.86
C ILE A 334 -26.78 -7.23 11.44
N GLY A 335 -26.82 -8.28 10.63
CA GLY A 335 -28.08 -8.88 10.21
C GLY A 335 -27.97 -10.34 9.79
N THR A 336 -29.11 -10.88 9.39
CA THR A 336 -29.29 -12.21 8.82
C THR A 336 -29.49 -12.09 7.31
N LEU A 337 -28.67 -12.83 6.57
CA LEU A 337 -28.68 -12.91 5.12
C LEU A 337 -29.15 -14.31 4.71
N LYS A 338 -30.07 -14.40 3.75
CA LYS A 338 -30.32 -15.61 2.99
C LYS A 338 -29.86 -15.43 1.55
N LEU A 339 -29.22 -16.48 1.05
CA LEU A 339 -28.69 -16.58 -0.31
C LEU A 339 -28.93 -18.01 -0.79
N GLY A 340 -29.82 -18.20 -1.77
CA GLY A 340 -30.24 -19.54 -2.19
C GLY A 340 -30.82 -20.34 -1.03
N SER A 341 -30.27 -21.53 -0.75
CA SER A 341 -30.64 -22.35 0.41
C SER A 341 -29.93 -21.95 1.70
N ALA A 342 -28.91 -21.10 1.62
CA ALA A 342 -28.09 -20.75 2.77
C ALA A 342 -28.73 -19.64 3.60
N GLU A 343 -28.77 -19.83 4.92
CA GLU A 343 -29.07 -18.80 5.90
C GLU A 343 -27.80 -18.51 6.70
N ILE A 344 -27.41 -17.24 6.75
CA ILE A 344 -26.18 -16.75 7.36
C ILE A 344 -26.55 -15.70 8.39
N ARG A 345 -26.25 -15.98 9.65
CA ARG A 345 -26.53 -15.08 10.79
C ARG A 345 -25.26 -14.36 11.22
N ASN A 346 -25.46 -13.20 11.85
CA ASN A 346 -24.38 -12.31 12.31
C ASN A 346 -23.50 -11.82 11.15
N VAL A 347 -24.11 -11.54 9.99
CA VAL A 347 -23.40 -10.93 8.87
C VAL A 347 -23.16 -9.46 9.18
N ALA A 348 -21.89 -9.08 9.12
CA ALA A 348 -21.48 -7.70 9.32
C ALA A 348 -21.56 -6.94 7.99
N PHE A 349 -22.27 -5.81 8.02
CA PHE A 349 -22.42 -4.90 6.89
C PHE A 349 -21.81 -3.55 7.24
N MET A 350 -20.90 -3.08 6.40
CA MET A 350 -20.35 -1.74 6.45
C MET A 350 -21.33 -0.77 5.80
N VAL A 351 -21.81 0.20 6.56
CA VAL A 351 -22.83 1.16 6.14
C VAL A 351 -22.17 2.44 5.66
N PHE A 352 -22.36 2.74 4.38
CA PHE A 352 -21.94 4.00 3.75
C PHE A 352 -23.13 4.96 3.63
N GLU A 353 -22.84 6.26 3.62
CA GLU A 353 -23.82 7.26 3.18
C GLU A 353 -24.11 7.07 1.69
N ASP A 354 -25.38 7.20 1.30
CA ASP A 354 -25.86 6.97 -0.07
C ASP A 354 -25.05 7.72 -1.15
N LYS A 355 -24.66 8.96 -0.84
CA LYS A 355 -23.87 9.83 -1.74
C LYS A 355 -22.46 9.30 -2.02
N ASP A 356 -21.90 8.50 -1.12
CA ASP A 356 -20.53 8.01 -1.24
C ASP A 356 -20.42 6.78 -2.13
N MET A 357 -21.54 6.10 -2.36
CA MET A 357 -21.67 4.96 -3.27
C MET A 357 -22.36 5.32 -4.60
N HIS A 358 -22.56 6.61 -4.87
CA HIS A 358 -23.12 7.11 -6.11
C HIS A 358 -22.03 7.39 -7.16
N ILE A 359 -22.15 6.76 -8.31
CA ILE A 359 -21.27 6.88 -9.47
C ILE A 359 -21.91 7.85 -10.45
N ALA A 360 -21.51 9.13 -10.34
CA ALA A 360 -22.12 10.22 -11.09
C ALA A 360 -22.09 10.04 -12.63
N PRO A 361 -20.99 9.58 -13.27
CA PRO A 361 -20.98 9.41 -14.73
C PRO A 361 -22.01 8.41 -15.27
N ALA A 362 -22.39 7.41 -14.47
CA ALA A 362 -23.35 6.37 -14.84
C ALA A 362 -24.74 6.56 -14.21
N ASP A 363 -24.93 7.64 -13.43
CA ASP A 363 -26.09 7.90 -12.58
C ASP A 363 -26.51 6.64 -11.79
N TYR A 364 -25.55 5.92 -11.22
CA TYR A 364 -25.76 4.61 -10.60
C TYR A 364 -25.35 4.65 -9.13
N THR A 365 -26.20 4.12 -8.25
CA THR A 365 -25.86 3.95 -6.83
C THR A 365 -25.70 2.49 -6.51
N LEU A 366 -24.50 2.12 -6.04
CA LEU A 366 -24.19 0.76 -5.61
C LEU A 366 -24.79 0.51 -4.23
N LYS A 367 -25.87 -0.27 -4.18
CA LYS A 367 -26.74 -0.38 -3.01
C LYS A 367 -26.24 -1.35 -1.94
N LEU A 368 -25.78 -2.51 -2.39
CA LEU A 368 -25.42 -3.65 -1.55
C LEU A 368 -24.35 -4.46 -2.26
N ILE A 369 -23.29 -4.78 -1.54
CA ILE A 369 -22.18 -5.63 -1.98
C ILE A 369 -22.03 -6.76 -0.96
N LEU A 370 -22.01 -8.00 -1.42
CA LEU A 370 -21.56 -9.12 -0.58
C LEU A 370 -20.06 -9.29 -0.77
N GLY A 371 -19.32 -9.14 0.32
CA GLY A 371 -17.86 -9.21 0.33
C GLY A 371 -17.31 -10.60 0.69
N ALA A 372 -15.99 -10.70 0.72
CA ALA A 372 -15.24 -11.92 0.95
C ALA A 372 -15.64 -12.72 2.22
N PRO A 373 -15.97 -12.13 3.38
CA PRO A 373 -16.33 -12.91 4.57
C PRO A 373 -17.52 -13.84 4.36
N VAL A 374 -18.56 -13.37 3.65
CA VAL A 374 -19.74 -14.20 3.33
C VAL A 374 -19.34 -15.35 2.40
N MET A 375 -18.47 -15.07 1.44
CA MET A 375 -18.01 -16.06 0.47
C MET A 375 -17.15 -17.15 1.11
N MET A 376 -16.22 -16.75 1.98
CA MET A 376 -15.40 -17.66 2.78
C MET A 376 -16.26 -18.54 3.69
N ALA A 377 -17.29 -17.95 4.31
CA ALA A 377 -18.19 -18.66 5.21
C ALA A 377 -19.04 -19.73 4.48
N LEU A 378 -19.39 -19.49 3.21
CA LEU A 378 -20.03 -20.50 2.35
C LEU A 378 -19.07 -21.66 1.98
N GLY A 379 -17.76 -21.47 2.15
CA GLY A 379 -16.72 -22.50 2.05
C GLY A 379 -16.33 -22.83 0.62
N ARG A 380 -17.26 -23.35 -0.19
CA ARG A 380 -17.01 -23.72 -1.58
C ARG A 380 -18.09 -23.15 -2.50
N LEU A 381 -17.66 -22.42 -3.51
CA LEU A 381 -18.50 -21.67 -4.44
C LEU A 381 -18.11 -22.04 -5.87
N LYS A 382 -19.10 -22.39 -6.71
CA LYS A 382 -18.88 -22.60 -8.15
C LYS A 382 -19.61 -21.53 -8.94
N LEU A 383 -18.87 -20.75 -9.70
CA LEU A 383 -19.34 -19.67 -10.57
C LEU A 383 -19.30 -20.16 -12.02
N GLY A 384 -20.39 -20.04 -12.77
CA GLY A 384 -20.39 -20.48 -14.17
C GLY A 384 -21.65 -20.07 -14.92
N GLY A 385 -21.48 -19.56 -16.14
CA GLY A 385 -22.55 -18.97 -16.93
C GLY A 385 -23.29 -17.86 -16.16
N GLU A 386 -24.62 -17.95 -16.08
CA GLU A 386 -25.50 -17.02 -15.35
C GLU A 386 -25.89 -17.55 -13.96
N ALA A 387 -25.03 -18.32 -13.29
CA ALA A 387 -25.34 -18.86 -11.97
C ALA A 387 -24.13 -19.08 -11.06
N MET A 388 -24.41 -19.05 -9.76
CA MET A 388 -23.54 -19.48 -8.68
C MET A 388 -24.14 -20.71 -8.01
N GLN A 389 -23.32 -21.70 -7.69
CA GLN A 389 -23.70 -22.83 -6.86
C GLN A 389 -23.02 -22.75 -5.50
N ILE A 390 -23.80 -22.99 -4.46
CA ILE A 390 -23.39 -22.96 -3.05
C ILE A 390 -23.79 -24.26 -2.36
N GLY A 391 -23.23 -24.53 -1.18
CA GLY A 391 -23.52 -25.76 -0.44
C GLY A 391 -22.96 -27.00 -1.13
N LEU A 392 -21.90 -26.82 -1.91
CA LEU A 392 -21.17 -27.89 -2.58
C LEU A 392 -20.47 -28.79 -1.54
N PRO A 393 -20.33 -30.10 -1.82
CA PRO A 393 -19.51 -30.97 -0.98
C PRO A 393 -18.04 -30.49 -1.01
N PRO A 394 -17.23 -30.87 -0.01
CA PRO A 394 -15.81 -30.57 0.00
C PRO A 394 -15.13 -30.96 -1.31
N GLY A 395 -14.21 -30.11 -1.80
CA GLY A 395 -13.39 -30.43 -2.95
C GLY A 395 -12.44 -31.59 -2.70
N THR A 396 -11.87 -32.13 -3.78
CA THR A 396 -10.82 -33.13 -3.65
C THR A 396 -9.56 -32.45 -3.09
N PRO A 397 -8.91 -33.02 -2.06
CA PRO A 397 -7.63 -32.50 -1.59
C PRO A 397 -6.63 -32.41 -2.74
N GLY A 398 -5.90 -31.31 -2.78
CA GLY A 398 -4.87 -31.06 -3.77
C GLY A 398 -3.92 -29.98 -3.27
N GLU A 399 -2.86 -29.71 -4.03
CA GLU A 399 -1.94 -28.64 -3.67
C GLU A 399 -2.69 -27.28 -3.73
N PRO A 400 -2.61 -26.45 -2.68
CA PRO A 400 -3.27 -25.15 -2.69
C PRO A 400 -2.65 -24.23 -3.74
N ASN A 401 -3.48 -23.69 -4.62
CA ASN A 401 -3.15 -22.69 -5.62
C ASN A 401 -3.87 -21.35 -5.37
N LEU A 402 -4.49 -21.22 -4.20
CA LEU A 402 -5.07 -20.00 -3.65
C LEU A 402 -4.42 -19.73 -2.28
N ALA A 403 -4.26 -18.46 -1.95
CA ALA A 403 -3.91 -17.93 -0.63
C ALA A 403 -4.88 -16.81 -0.25
N MET A 404 -4.88 -16.39 1.01
CA MET A 404 -5.60 -15.24 1.53
C MET A 404 -4.59 -14.25 2.06
N ASP A 405 -4.63 -13.00 1.58
CA ASP A 405 -3.98 -11.89 2.24
C ASP A 405 -5.05 -10.99 2.85
N TYR A 406 -5.14 -10.99 4.18
CA TYR A 406 -6.33 -10.54 4.90
C TYR A 406 -7.58 -11.18 4.27
N LEU A 407 -8.49 -10.38 3.72
CA LEU A 407 -9.73 -10.84 3.10
C LEU A 407 -9.66 -10.87 1.57
N THR A 408 -8.49 -10.58 0.99
CA THR A 408 -8.24 -10.61 -0.45
C THR A 408 -7.70 -11.99 -0.85
N PRO A 409 -8.38 -12.73 -1.74
CA PRO A 409 -7.85 -13.99 -2.27
C PRO A 409 -6.73 -13.72 -3.27
N VAL A 410 -5.68 -14.55 -3.26
CA VAL A 410 -4.51 -14.45 -4.14
C VAL A 410 -4.32 -15.80 -4.83
N ALA A 411 -4.45 -15.82 -6.15
CA ALA A 411 -4.25 -17.01 -6.96
C ALA A 411 -2.84 -17.05 -7.55
N VAL A 412 -2.31 -18.26 -7.71
CA VAL A 412 -1.04 -18.47 -8.40
C VAL A 412 -1.26 -18.78 -9.88
N ALA A 413 -0.45 -18.15 -10.73
CA ALA A 413 -0.38 -18.39 -12.16
C ALA A 413 1.07 -18.63 -12.60
N SER A 414 1.26 -19.15 -13.81
CA SER A 414 2.58 -19.33 -14.43
C SER A 414 2.66 -18.56 -15.73
N PHE A 415 3.75 -17.80 -15.91
CA PHE A 415 4.03 -17.06 -17.12
C PHE A 415 5.52 -17.15 -17.45
N ARG A 416 5.85 -17.71 -18.62
CA ARG A 416 7.24 -17.90 -19.10
C ARG A 416 8.16 -18.56 -18.05
N GLY A 417 7.64 -19.56 -17.33
CA GLY A 417 8.38 -20.29 -16.29
C GLY A 417 8.55 -19.51 -14.96
N LYS A 418 7.94 -18.33 -14.83
CA LYS A 418 7.86 -17.59 -13.56
C LYS A 418 6.49 -17.78 -12.92
N ARG A 419 6.49 -17.86 -11.60
CA ARG A 419 5.29 -17.83 -10.77
C ARG A 419 4.80 -16.40 -10.64
N LEU A 420 3.53 -16.17 -10.96
CA LEU A 420 2.83 -14.91 -10.72
C LEU A 420 1.86 -15.08 -9.54
N GLN A 421 1.72 -14.04 -8.73
CA GLN A 421 0.67 -13.94 -7.72
C GLN A 421 -0.31 -12.84 -8.11
N LEU A 422 -1.55 -13.23 -8.36
CA LEU A 422 -2.59 -12.34 -8.84
C LEU A 422 -3.75 -12.31 -7.84
N THR A 423 -4.17 -11.12 -7.41
CA THR A 423 -5.34 -10.99 -6.54
C THR A 423 -6.60 -11.40 -7.30
N PHE A 424 -7.55 -12.10 -6.69
CA PHE A 424 -8.78 -12.53 -7.34
C PHE A 424 -9.94 -11.57 -7.02
N ASP A 425 -10.49 -10.95 -8.06
CA ASP A 425 -11.54 -9.94 -7.94
C ASP A 425 -12.70 -10.23 -8.90
N SER A 426 -13.79 -10.81 -8.39
CA SER A 426 -15.02 -11.05 -9.16
C SER A 426 -15.78 -9.76 -9.48
N GLY A 427 -15.54 -8.68 -8.76
CA GLY A 427 -16.08 -7.35 -9.04
C GLY A 427 -15.41 -6.68 -10.24
N ALA A 428 -14.12 -6.98 -10.48
CA ALA A 428 -13.37 -6.45 -11.61
C ALA A 428 -13.87 -7.01 -12.96
N THR A 429 -14.19 -6.12 -13.90
CA THR A 429 -14.65 -6.51 -15.24
C THR A 429 -13.51 -7.02 -16.12
N SER A 430 -12.29 -6.54 -15.89
CA SER A 430 -11.06 -6.88 -16.61
C SER A 430 -9.93 -7.23 -15.64
N THR A 431 -8.98 -8.02 -16.15
CA THR A 431 -7.69 -8.31 -15.52
C THR A 431 -6.74 -7.14 -15.79
N ALA A 432 -5.99 -6.72 -14.77
CA ALA A 432 -4.94 -5.71 -14.87
C ALA A 432 -3.64 -6.23 -14.28
N LEU A 433 -2.53 -5.79 -14.86
CA LEU A 433 -1.17 -6.10 -14.42
C LEU A 433 -0.64 -4.92 -13.60
N TYR A 434 0.02 -5.20 -12.49
CA TYR A 434 0.55 -4.14 -11.63
C TYR A 434 1.99 -3.78 -12.00
N ALA A 435 2.49 -2.70 -11.39
CA ALA A 435 3.80 -2.13 -11.69
C ALA A 435 4.94 -3.16 -11.57
N GLY A 436 4.87 -4.09 -10.61
CA GLY A 436 5.86 -5.16 -10.45
C GLY A 436 6.00 -6.05 -11.67
N PHE A 437 4.87 -6.45 -12.29
CA PHE A 437 4.88 -7.21 -13.53
C PHE A 437 5.43 -6.38 -14.68
N TYR A 438 4.96 -5.14 -14.84
CA TYR A 438 5.44 -4.26 -15.90
C TYR A 438 6.97 -4.05 -15.81
N ASP A 439 7.50 -3.70 -14.64
CA ASP A 439 8.93 -3.49 -14.45
C ASP A 439 9.76 -4.73 -14.75
N GLN A 440 9.22 -5.91 -14.42
CA GLN A 440 9.89 -7.18 -14.69
C GLN A 440 9.95 -7.52 -16.19
N PHE A 441 8.91 -7.20 -16.97
CA PHE A 441 8.77 -7.69 -18.35
C PHE A 441 8.77 -6.60 -19.43
N ARG A 442 8.87 -5.31 -19.07
CA ARG A 442 8.81 -4.18 -20.02
C ARG A 442 9.81 -4.22 -21.18
N ALA A 443 10.96 -4.88 -20.98
CA ALA A 443 11.99 -5.02 -22.02
C ALA A 443 11.70 -6.17 -23.00
N GLU A 444 10.83 -7.11 -22.63
CA GLU A 444 10.59 -8.36 -23.37
C GLU A 444 9.21 -8.43 -24.04
N LEU A 445 8.28 -7.56 -23.63
CA LEU A 445 6.89 -7.59 -24.07
C LEU A 445 6.50 -6.34 -24.87
N PRO A 446 5.60 -6.46 -25.85
CA PRO A 446 5.26 -5.37 -26.77
C PRO A 446 4.21 -4.42 -26.16
N PHE A 447 4.55 -3.83 -25.01
CA PHE A 447 3.70 -2.84 -24.35
C PHE A 447 3.50 -1.58 -25.20
N ARG A 448 2.30 -1.02 -25.14
CA ARG A 448 1.93 0.21 -25.86
C ARG A 448 1.32 1.23 -24.89
N PRO A 449 1.71 2.51 -24.96
CA PRO A 449 1.11 3.53 -24.11
C PRO A 449 -0.41 3.59 -24.29
N HIS A 450 -1.13 3.60 -23.16
CA HIS A 450 -2.58 3.62 -23.09
C HIS A 450 -3.03 4.53 -21.93
N GLU A 451 -4.26 5.05 -21.98
CA GLU A 451 -4.89 5.73 -20.83
C GLU A 451 -6.11 4.93 -20.41
N VAL A 452 -6.12 4.46 -19.16
CA VAL A 452 -7.21 3.69 -18.61
C VAL A 452 -7.93 4.48 -17.52
N GLU A 453 -9.24 4.32 -17.46
CA GLU A 453 -10.09 4.86 -16.39
C GLU A 453 -10.37 3.74 -15.39
N LEU A 454 -9.78 3.86 -14.19
CA LEU A 454 -10.03 2.95 -13.08
C LEU A 454 -11.24 3.42 -12.28
N GLY A 455 -12.16 2.51 -11.96
CA GLY A 455 -13.32 2.78 -11.12
C GLY A 455 -13.27 2.04 -9.79
N GLY A 456 -13.85 2.64 -8.74
CA GLY A 456 -14.03 2.00 -7.44
C GLY A 456 -15.04 2.73 -6.55
N ALA A 457 -15.18 2.26 -5.31
CA ALA A 457 -15.94 2.98 -4.30
C ALA A 457 -15.37 4.40 -4.15
N GLY A 458 -16.20 5.44 -4.32
CA GLY A 458 -15.78 6.84 -4.26
C GLY A 458 -15.40 7.51 -5.59
N GLY A 459 -15.51 6.84 -6.75
CA GLY A 459 -15.43 7.48 -8.08
C GLY A 459 -14.49 6.77 -9.09
N THR A 460 -14.15 7.48 -10.17
CA THR A 460 -13.19 7.03 -11.20
C THR A 460 -11.95 7.92 -11.25
N VAL A 461 -10.81 7.35 -11.63
CA VAL A 461 -9.54 8.06 -11.86
C VAL A 461 -8.96 7.63 -13.19
N LYS A 462 -8.51 8.60 -13.99
CA LYS A 462 -7.76 8.32 -15.22
C LYS A 462 -6.27 8.23 -14.91
N ILE A 463 -5.65 7.17 -15.38
CA ILE A 463 -4.21 6.93 -15.21
C ILE A 463 -3.55 6.64 -16.55
N ARG A 464 -2.26 6.94 -16.63
CA ARG A 464 -1.42 6.44 -17.72
C ARG A 464 -1.03 5.00 -17.42
N ALA A 465 -1.26 4.13 -18.39
CA ALA A 465 -0.96 2.71 -18.31
C ALA A 465 -0.24 2.26 -19.60
N GLN A 466 0.08 0.98 -19.64
CA GLN A 466 0.61 0.31 -20.82
C GLN A 466 -0.31 -0.85 -21.16
N GLU A 467 -0.77 -0.93 -22.40
CA GLU A 467 -1.56 -2.04 -22.89
C GLU A 467 -0.61 -3.13 -23.39
N LEU A 468 -0.81 -4.36 -22.91
CA LEU A 468 -0.21 -5.57 -23.45
C LEU A 468 -1.19 -6.19 -24.47
N PRO A 469 -0.87 -6.18 -25.79
CA PRO A 469 -1.82 -6.61 -26.82
C PRO A 469 -2.29 -8.06 -26.66
N GLU A 470 -1.41 -8.95 -26.20
CA GLU A 470 -1.72 -10.36 -25.96
C GLU A 470 -0.99 -10.83 -24.69
N PHE A 471 -1.76 -11.36 -23.75
CA PHE A 471 -1.25 -11.92 -22.51
C PHE A 471 -1.69 -13.38 -22.38
N THR A 472 -0.75 -14.30 -22.58
CA THR A 472 -1.00 -15.75 -22.46
C THR A 472 -0.26 -16.31 -21.26
N PHE A 473 -1.01 -16.84 -20.28
CA PHE A 473 -0.49 -17.40 -19.03
C PHE A 473 -1.23 -18.70 -18.68
N GLU A 474 -0.72 -19.43 -17.70
CA GLU A 474 -1.35 -20.65 -17.20
C GLU A 474 -1.91 -20.41 -15.79
N ILE A 475 -3.16 -20.83 -15.57
CA ILE A 475 -3.83 -20.77 -14.28
C ILE A 475 -4.63 -22.04 -14.06
N ALA A 476 -4.54 -22.60 -12.85
CA ALA A 476 -5.18 -23.86 -12.49
C ALA A 476 -4.93 -25.03 -13.47
N GLY A 477 -3.75 -25.06 -14.13
CA GLY A 477 -3.38 -26.08 -15.10
C GLY A 477 -3.85 -25.84 -16.54
N HIS A 478 -4.45 -24.68 -16.81
CA HIS A 478 -5.01 -24.34 -18.13
C HIS A 478 -4.42 -23.04 -18.68
N SER A 479 -4.16 -23.02 -19.99
CA SER A 479 -3.68 -21.82 -20.68
C SER A 479 -4.84 -20.86 -20.99
N VAL A 480 -4.64 -19.59 -20.67
CA VAL A 480 -5.59 -18.50 -20.92
C VAL A 480 -4.88 -17.41 -21.71
N THR A 481 -5.53 -16.94 -22.77
CA THR A 481 -5.09 -15.78 -23.56
C THR A 481 -6.09 -14.64 -23.43
N LEU A 482 -5.60 -13.49 -22.99
CA LEU A 482 -6.28 -12.22 -22.95
C LEU A 482 -5.74 -11.29 -24.04
N SER A 483 -6.58 -10.37 -24.49
CA SER A 483 -6.22 -9.35 -25.48
C SER A 483 -6.40 -7.97 -24.89
N GLY A 484 -5.41 -7.09 -25.07
CA GLY A 484 -5.45 -5.72 -24.57
C GLY A 484 -5.49 -5.63 -23.04
N THR A 485 -4.53 -6.26 -22.35
CA THR A 485 -4.46 -6.26 -20.88
C THR A 485 -3.71 -5.02 -20.39
N ASP A 486 -4.35 -4.22 -19.55
CA ASP A 486 -3.73 -3.03 -18.97
C ASP A 486 -2.63 -3.38 -17.97
N ALA A 487 -1.55 -2.61 -17.97
CA ALA A 487 -0.44 -2.70 -17.04
C ALA A 487 -0.12 -1.32 -16.44
N GLU A 488 -0.09 -1.26 -15.11
CA GLU A 488 0.21 -0.04 -14.37
C GLU A 488 1.69 0.35 -14.48
N LEU A 489 1.97 1.65 -14.57
CA LEU A 489 3.34 2.18 -14.62
C LEU A 489 3.96 2.40 -13.23
N ALA A 490 3.13 2.55 -12.21
CA ALA A 490 3.54 2.80 -10.83
C ALA A 490 2.47 2.25 -9.88
N GLY A 491 2.88 1.81 -8.69
CA GLY A 491 1.95 1.32 -7.67
C GLY A 491 1.00 2.43 -7.21
N ILE A 492 -0.28 2.25 -7.46
CA ILE A 492 -1.34 3.24 -7.14
C ILE A 492 -1.77 3.13 -5.67
N SER A 493 -1.52 1.98 -5.03
CA SER A 493 -1.73 1.72 -3.61
C SER A 493 -0.68 0.73 -3.08
N GLU A 494 -0.44 0.70 -1.77
CA GLU A 494 0.50 -0.27 -1.15
C GLU A 494 0.13 -1.73 -1.50
N SER A 495 -1.16 -2.07 -1.48
CA SER A 495 -1.63 -3.42 -1.85
C SER A 495 -1.27 -3.83 -3.27
N ARG A 496 -1.20 -2.89 -4.23
CA ARG A 496 -0.83 -3.16 -5.63
C ARG A 496 0.69 -3.23 -5.85
N MET A 497 1.50 -2.90 -4.85
CA MET A 497 2.97 -2.96 -4.97
C MET A 497 3.54 -4.37 -4.82
N HIS A 498 2.79 -5.30 -4.23
CA HIS A 498 3.28 -6.62 -3.84
C HIS A 498 2.84 -7.77 -4.76
N TYR A 499 1.84 -7.53 -5.61
CA TYR A 499 1.27 -8.53 -6.51
C TYR A 499 1.57 -8.20 -7.97
N ASP A 500 1.46 -9.20 -8.84
CA ASP A 500 1.72 -9.04 -10.28
C ASP A 500 0.51 -8.45 -11.03
N GLY A 501 -0.67 -8.47 -10.41
CA GLY A 501 -1.91 -8.00 -11.02
C GLY A 501 -3.17 -8.47 -10.27
N ASN A 502 -4.33 -8.22 -10.86
CA ASN A 502 -5.61 -8.79 -10.46
C ASN A 502 -6.25 -9.62 -11.58
N LEU A 503 -6.91 -10.72 -11.20
CA LEU A 503 -7.73 -11.54 -12.07
C LEU A 503 -9.17 -11.05 -12.01
N GLY A 504 -9.68 -10.59 -13.15
CA GLY A 504 -11.07 -10.14 -13.31
C GLY A 504 -11.97 -11.17 -14.00
N GLN A 505 -13.20 -10.74 -14.29
CA GLN A 505 -14.23 -11.55 -14.94
C GLN A 505 -13.88 -11.97 -16.38
N ASP A 506 -12.99 -11.26 -17.06
CA ASP A 506 -12.51 -11.61 -18.41
C ASP A 506 -11.77 -12.95 -18.44
N VAL A 507 -11.06 -13.30 -17.36
CA VAL A 507 -10.47 -14.64 -17.17
C VAL A 507 -11.55 -15.65 -16.81
N LEU A 508 -12.47 -15.32 -15.89
CA LEU A 508 -13.53 -16.24 -15.48
C LEU A 508 -14.41 -16.69 -16.64
N LYS A 509 -14.67 -15.78 -17.60
CA LYS A 509 -15.46 -16.05 -18.81
C LYS A 509 -14.77 -16.98 -19.81
N LYS A 510 -13.47 -17.27 -19.64
CA LYS A 510 -12.75 -18.22 -20.49
C LYS A 510 -13.07 -19.67 -20.15
N PHE A 511 -13.66 -19.90 -18.98
CA PHE A 511 -14.02 -21.22 -18.50
C PHE A 511 -15.56 -21.34 -18.40
N PRO A 512 -16.15 -22.51 -18.71
CA PRO A 512 -17.55 -22.78 -18.42
C PRO A 512 -17.91 -22.56 -16.94
N SER A 513 -16.98 -22.90 -16.04
CA SER A 513 -17.10 -22.58 -14.63
C SER A 513 -15.75 -22.50 -13.91
N VAL A 514 -15.75 -21.77 -12.79
CA VAL A 514 -14.65 -21.59 -11.86
C VAL A 514 -15.15 -21.90 -10.45
N THR A 515 -14.42 -22.70 -9.70
CA THR A 515 -14.73 -23.05 -8.31
C THR A 515 -13.68 -22.49 -7.37
N LEU A 516 -14.12 -21.73 -6.37
CA LEU A 516 -13.30 -21.28 -5.25
C LEU A 516 -13.62 -22.17 -4.04
N ASP A 517 -12.62 -22.86 -3.53
CA ASP A 517 -12.70 -23.64 -2.30
C ASP A 517 -11.78 -23.02 -1.25
N PHE A 518 -12.37 -22.29 -0.31
CA PHE A 518 -11.65 -21.63 0.79
C PHE A 518 -11.23 -22.60 1.89
N LYS A 519 -11.73 -23.85 1.90
CA LYS A 519 -11.31 -24.87 2.87
C LYS A 519 -10.03 -25.57 2.42
N THR A 520 -9.96 -25.93 1.14
CA THR A 520 -8.76 -26.55 0.55
C THR A 520 -7.80 -25.53 -0.04
N MET A 521 -8.20 -24.26 -0.09
CA MET A 521 -7.45 -23.16 -0.70
C MET A 521 -7.11 -23.44 -2.16
N ARG A 522 -8.14 -23.81 -2.92
CA ARG A 522 -8.04 -24.17 -4.34
C ARG A 522 -8.96 -23.31 -5.21
N LEU A 523 -8.40 -22.88 -6.34
CA LEU A 523 -9.10 -22.38 -7.50
C LEU A 523 -9.09 -23.51 -8.55
N GLU A 524 -10.28 -23.98 -8.90
CA GLU A 524 -10.49 -25.03 -9.89
C GLU A 524 -11.23 -24.44 -11.09
N VAL A 525 -10.91 -24.88 -12.30
CA VAL A 525 -11.63 -24.48 -13.51
C VAL A 525 -12.09 -25.72 -14.25
N GLU A 526 -13.25 -25.62 -14.92
CA GLU A 526 -13.67 -26.63 -15.89
C GLU A 526 -13.13 -26.22 -17.27
N PRO A 527 -12.46 -27.12 -18.02
CA PRO A 527 -12.01 -26.84 -19.39
C PRO A 527 -13.12 -26.78 -20.42
#